data_AF-A0A6N3AI01-F1
#
_entry.id   AF-A0A6N3AI01-F1
#
_cell.length_a   1.000
_cell.length_b   1.000
_cell.length_c   1.000
_cell.angle_alpha   90.00
_cell.angle_beta   90.00
_cell.angle_gamma   90.00
#
_symmetry.space_group_name_H-M   'P 1'
#
loop_
_entity.id
_entity.type
_entity.pdbx_description
1 polymer ?
#
loop_
_entity_poly.entity_id
_entity_poly.type
_entity_poly.pdbx_seq_one_letter_code
_entity_poly.pdbx_strand_id
1 'polypeptide(L)'
;MIGTKIYKDKLNNYTEVAQWCNANNATIVEREDYYEVVPVVEKSEDERKRRETELMYRLEVIKSGYAGAELMGTDKETLQREYKATVEELLKLQKEVAE
;
A
#
# COMPACT_ATOMS: atom_id res chain seq x y z
N MET A 1 2.01 -9.67 18.15
CA MET A 1 2.20 -11.01 18.67
C MET A 1 1.70 -11.97 17.61
N ILE A 2 2.59 -12.43 16.73
CA ILE A 2 2.25 -13.50 15.78
C ILE A 2 2.20 -14.83 16.54
N GLY A 3 1.25 -15.70 16.20
CA GLY A 3 1.04 -17.00 16.83
C GLY A 3 0.23 -16.96 18.13
N THR A 4 -0.20 -15.77 18.58
CA THR A 4 -1.06 -15.65 19.76
C THR A 4 -2.41 -16.32 19.52
N LYS A 5 -2.81 -17.18 20.47
CA LYS A 5 -4.11 -17.84 20.49
C LYS A 5 -5.06 -17.12 21.45
N ILE A 6 -6.26 -16.81 20.97
CA ILE A 6 -7.35 -16.25 21.76
C ILE A 6 -8.43 -17.33 21.81
N TYR A 7 -8.56 -18.02 22.93
CA TYR A 7 -9.54 -19.09 23.07
C TYR A 7 -10.95 -18.51 23.15
N LYS A 8 -11.91 -19.16 22.48
CA LYS A 8 -13.30 -18.62 22.35
C LYS A 8 -14.03 -18.53 23.69
N ASP A 9 -13.60 -19.30 24.68
CA ASP A 9 -14.10 -19.27 26.06
C ASP A 9 -13.51 -18.12 26.90
N LYS A 10 -12.45 -17.44 26.42
CA LYS A 10 -11.70 -16.41 27.17
C LYS A 10 -11.23 -15.29 26.23
N LEU A 11 -12.15 -14.38 25.88
CA LEU A 11 -11.92 -13.27 24.94
C LEU A 11 -11.39 -11.97 25.59
N ASN A 12 -10.90 -12.03 26.83
CA ASN A 12 -10.57 -10.87 27.65
C ASN A 12 -9.50 -9.95 27.01
N ASN A 13 -8.63 -10.51 26.16
CA ASN A 13 -7.54 -9.83 25.49
C ASN A 13 -7.82 -9.53 24.01
N TYR A 14 -9.03 -9.81 23.50
CA TYR A 14 -9.33 -9.66 22.07
C TYR A 14 -9.12 -8.23 21.57
N THR A 15 -9.61 -7.24 22.31
CA THR A 15 -9.50 -5.82 21.93
C THR A 15 -8.05 -5.36 21.80
N GLU A 16 -7.21 -5.72 22.77
CA GLU A 16 -5.78 -5.38 22.77
C GLU A 16 -5.05 -6.06 21.61
N VAL A 17 -5.33 -7.35 21.39
CA VAL A 17 -4.72 -8.11 20.30
C VAL A 17 -5.16 -7.55 18.94
N ALA A 18 -6.42 -7.15 18.78
CA ALA A 18 -6.92 -6.53 17.56
C ALA A 18 -6.25 -5.17 17.28
N GLN A 19 -6.06 -4.33 18.31
CA GLN A 19 -5.30 -3.09 18.18
C GLN A 19 -3.85 -3.35 17.77
N TRP A 20 -3.21 -4.36 18.36
CA TRP A 20 -1.86 -4.76 17.97
C TRP A 20 -1.81 -5.21 16.49
N CYS A 21 -2.79 -6.01 16.05
CA CYS A 21 -2.86 -6.49 14.66
C CYS A 21 -2.92 -5.35 13.64
N ASN A 22 -3.78 -4.35 13.89
CA ASN A 22 -3.93 -3.16 13.04
C ASN A 22 -2.63 -2.38 12.88
N ALA A 23 -1.77 -2.36 13.91
CA ALA A 23 -0.51 -1.63 13.89
C ALA A 23 0.68 -2.43 13.34
N ASN A 24 0.56 -3.75 13.14
CA ASN A 24 1.70 -4.64 12.88
C ASN A 24 1.52 -5.57 11.67
N ASN A 25 0.70 -5.18 10.69
CA ASN A 25 0.41 -5.98 9.48
C ASN A 25 0.07 -7.45 9.80
N ALA A 26 -0.79 -7.64 10.79
CA ALA A 26 -1.25 -8.95 11.22
C ALA A 26 -2.78 -9.00 11.22
N THR A 27 -3.32 -10.21 11.17
CA THR A 27 -4.76 -10.44 11.21
C THR A 27 -5.11 -11.60 12.11
N ILE A 28 -6.34 -11.62 12.61
CA ILE A 28 -6.86 -12.67 13.48
C ILE A 28 -7.70 -13.62 12.61
N VAL A 29 -7.27 -14.87 12.52
CA VAL A 29 -7.97 -15.92 11.75
C VAL A 29 -8.67 -16.88 12.70
N GLU A 30 -9.89 -17.28 12.35
CA GLU A 30 -10.64 -18.27 13.11
C GLU A 30 -10.07 -19.68 12.90
N ARG A 31 -9.93 -20.41 14.01
CA ARG A 31 -9.72 -21.87 14.08
C ARG A 31 -10.91 -22.50 14.81
N GLU A 32 -10.88 -23.81 14.94
CA GLU A 32 -11.94 -24.57 15.61
C GLU A 32 -12.16 -24.08 17.06
N ASP A 33 -11.14 -24.19 17.91
CA ASP A 33 -11.25 -23.86 19.35
C ASP A 33 -10.80 -22.45 19.75
N TYR A 34 -10.12 -21.74 18.85
CA TYR A 34 -9.49 -20.45 19.14
C TYR A 34 -9.41 -19.55 17.91
N TYR A 35 -9.08 -18.29 18.13
CA TYR A 35 -8.60 -17.39 17.09
C TYR A 35 -7.08 -17.27 17.15
N GLU A 36 -6.43 -17.15 15.99
CA GLU A 36 -4.98 -17.11 15.88
C GLU A 36 -4.54 -15.83 15.19
N VAL A 37 -3.56 -15.14 15.79
CA VAL A 37 -2.90 -14.02 15.11
C VAL A 37 -1.89 -14.56 14.11
N VAL A 38 -2.08 -14.23 12.84
CA VAL A 38 -1.19 -14.60 11.74
C VAL A 38 -0.69 -13.33 11.03
N PRO A 39 0.48 -13.36 10.38
CA PRO A 39 0.89 -12.24 9.55
C PRO A 39 -0.10 -12.08 8.40
N VAL A 40 -0.38 -10.83 8.01
CA VAL A 40 -1.01 -10.58 6.72
C VAL A 40 0.03 -10.95 5.67
N VAL A 41 -0.25 -12.00 4.91
CA VAL A 41 0.52 -12.28 3.69
C VAL A 41 -0.05 -11.34 2.65
N GLU A 42 0.51 -10.13 2.53
CA GLU A 42 0.26 -9.31 1.37
C GLU A 42 0.73 -10.12 0.16
N LYS A 43 -0.20 -10.43 -0.76
CA LYS A 43 0.19 -11.03 -2.03
C LYS A 43 1.03 -9.99 -2.75
N SER A 44 2.13 -10.39 -3.37
CA SER A 44 2.98 -9.49 -4.17
C SER A 44 2.19 -8.69 -5.22
N GLU A 45 1.08 -9.26 -5.71
CA GLU A 45 0.15 -8.57 -6.61
C GLU A 45 -0.56 -7.37 -5.96
N ASP A 46 -0.89 -7.43 -4.67
CA ASP A 46 -1.57 -6.35 -3.94
C ASP A 46 -0.64 -5.17 -3.67
N GLU A 47 0.62 -5.44 -3.29
CA GLU A 47 1.66 -4.40 -3.13
C GLU A 47 1.96 -3.72 -4.47
N ARG A 48 2.12 -4.51 -5.54
CA ARG A 48 2.34 -4.00 -6.90
C ARG A 48 1.19 -3.10 -7.34
N LYS A 49 -0.06 -3.56 -7.20
CA LYS A 49 -1.24 -2.79 -7.60
C LYS A 49 -1.39 -1.51 -6.78
N ARG A 50 -1.04 -1.55 -5.50
CA ARG A 50 -1.00 -0.36 -4.64
C ARG A 50 0.04 0.65 -5.16
N ARG A 51 1.24 0.18 -5.50
CA ARG A 51 2.31 1.03 -6.05
C ARG A 51 1.93 1.62 -7.41
N GLU A 52 1.32 0.83 -8.28
CA GLU A 52 0.79 1.31 -9.57
C GLU A 52 -0.24 2.42 -9.38
N THR A 53 -1.17 2.24 -8.43
CA THR A 53 -2.20 3.24 -8.10
C THR A 53 -1.56 4.54 -7.57
N GLU A 54 -0.57 4.44 -6.70
CA GLU A 54 0.16 5.59 -6.16
C GLU A 54 0.90 6.38 -7.25
N LEU A 55 1.59 5.69 -8.15
CA LEU A 55 2.30 6.30 -9.27
C LEU A 55 1.33 6.98 -10.25
N MET A 56 0.19 6.36 -10.53
CA MET A 56 -0.84 6.95 -11.38
C MET A 56 -1.43 8.22 -10.76
N TYR A 57 -1.73 8.21 -9.46
CA TYR A 57 -2.19 9.41 -8.75
C TYR A 57 -1.14 10.52 -8.81
N ARG A 58 0.14 10.19 -8.60
CA ARG A 58 1.23 11.17 -8.68
C ARG A 58 1.33 11.80 -10.08
N LEU A 59 1.17 11.01 -11.14
CA LEU A 59 1.14 11.55 -12.52
C LEU A 59 -0.01 12.54 -12.73
N GLU A 60 -1.17 12.31 -12.15
CA GLU A 60 -2.32 13.21 -12.26
C GLU A 60 -2.06 14.55 -11.55
N VAL A 61 -1.44 14.51 -10.37
CA VAL A 61 -0.98 15.71 -9.65
C VAL A 61 0.05 16.48 -10.47
N ILE A 62 1.06 15.80 -11.03
CA ILE A 62 2.10 16.44 -11.86
C ILE A 62 1.49 17.08 -13.11
N LYS A 63 0.58 16.39 -13.80
CA LYS A 63 -0.12 16.94 -14.98
C LYS A 63 -0.92 18.19 -14.64
N SER A 64 -1.63 18.17 -13.52
CA SER A 64 -2.39 19.33 -13.04
C SER A 64 -1.48 20.51 -12.70
N GLY A 65 -0.37 20.25 -11.99
CA GLY A 65 0.64 21.27 -11.68
C GLY A 65 1.29 21.84 -12.95
N TYR A 66 1.58 21.00 -13.93
CA TYR A 66 2.16 21.41 -15.21
C TYR A 66 1.20 22.32 -15.99
N ALA A 67 -0.09 21.97 -16.07
CA ALA A 67 -1.09 22.81 -16.71
C ALA A 67 -1.19 24.19 -16.03
N GLY A 68 -1.15 24.22 -14.69
CA GLY A 68 -1.09 25.47 -13.93
C GLY A 68 0.15 26.31 -14.24
N ALA A 69 1.34 25.68 -14.24
CA ALA A 69 2.60 26.36 -14.52
C ALA A 69 2.65 26.91 -15.96
N GLU A 70 2.11 26.17 -16.92
CA GLU A 70 2.04 26.57 -18.32
C GLU A 70 1.13 27.79 -18.52
N LEU A 71 -0.01 27.85 -17.81
CA LEU A 71 -0.90 29.02 -17.83
C LEU A 71 -0.26 30.24 -17.18
N MET A 72 0.53 30.05 -16.11
CA MET A 72 1.18 31.13 -15.37
C MET A 72 2.52 31.57 -15.98
N GLY A 73 3.03 30.84 -16.98
CA GLY A 73 4.35 31.08 -17.57
C GLY A 73 5.50 30.84 -16.59
N THR A 74 5.31 29.98 -15.59
CA THR A 74 6.34 29.67 -14.58
C THR A 74 7.19 28.49 -15.01
N ASP A 75 8.35 28.32 -14.35
CA ASP A 75 9.23 27.19 -14.61
C ASP A 75 8.52 25.83 -14.40
N LYS A 76 8.82 24.89 -15.29
CA LYS A 76 8.21 23.56 -15.34
C LYS A 76 9.25 22.44 -15.39
N GLU A 77 10.54 22.75 -15.36
CA GLU A 77 11.61 21.74 -15.44
C GLU A 77 11.49 20.70 -14.32
N THR A 78 11.15 21.15 -13.11
CA THR A 78 10.99 20.26 -11.95
C THR A 78 9.84 19.26 -12.19
N LEU A 79 8.69 19.74 -12.66
CA LEU A 79 7.53 18.91 -12.97
C LEU A 79 7.81 17.93 -14.12
N GLN A 80 8.56 18.36 -15.14
CA GLN A 80 8.98 17.48 -16.24
C GLN A 80 9.92 16.37 -15.78
N ARG A 81 10.86 16.70 -14.88
CA ARG A 81 11.78 15.71 -14.29
C ARG A 81 11.03 14.69 -13.44
N GLU A 82 10.11 15.15 -12.61
CA GLU A 82 9.27 14.28 -11.78
C GLU A 82 8.35 13.39 -12.62
N TYR A 83 7.76 13.94 -13.69
CA TYR A 83 6.95 13.17 -14.63
C TYR A 83 7.77 12.02 -15.21
N LYS A 84 8.96 12.31 -15.73
CA LYS A 84 9.85 11.30 -16.34
C LYS A 84 10.22 10.20 -15.34
N ALA A 85 10.62 10.57 -14.12
CA ALA A 85 10.98 9.60 -13.09
C ALA A 85 9.79 8.69 -12.72
N THR A 86 8.59 9.28 -12.58
CA THR A 86 7.36 8.54 -12.23
C THR A 86 6.95 7.57 -13.35
N VAL A 87 7.06 7.98 -14.62
CA VAL A 87 6.80 7.10 -15.78
C VAL A 87 7.82 5.97 -15.86
N GLU A 88 9.11 6.24 -15.65
CA GLU A 88 10.15 5.20 -15.65
C GLU A 88 9.89 4.13 -14.57
N GLU A 89 9.46 4.54 -13.38
CA GLU A 89 9.10 3.62 -12.31
C GLU A 89 7.88 2.77 -12.67
N LEU A 90 6.85 3.38 -13.23
CA LEU A 90 5.63 2.67 -13.66
C LEU A 90 5.92 1.65 -14.77
N LEU A 91 6.80 2.01 -15.72
CA LEU A 91 7.24 1.09 -16.77
C LEU A 91 8.05 -0.09 -16.22
N LYS A 92 8.88 0.11 -15.19
CA LYS A 92 9.59 -1.00 -14.53
C LYS A 92 8.60 -1.95 -13.87
N LEU A 93 7.65 -1.41 -13.12
CA LEU A 93 6.61 -2.16 -12.43
C LEU A 93 5.72 -2.98 -13.39
N GLN A 94 5.47 -2.47 -14.61
CA GLN A 94 4.72 -3.17 -15.64
C GLN A 94 5.53 -4.25 -16.36
N LYS A 95 6.85 -4.06 -16.51
CA LYS A 95 7.73 -5.08 -17.12
C LYS A 95 7.89 -6.32 -16.24
N GLU A 96 7.90 -6.15 -14.92
CA GLU A 96 7.90 -7.24 -13.95
C GLU A 96 6.67 -8.18 -14.07
N VAL A 97 5.64 -7.80 -14.82
CA VAL A 97 4.43 -8.62 -15.09
C VAL A 97 4.55 -9.44 -16.37
N ALA A 98 5.42 -9.04 -17.30
CA ALA A 98 5.55 -9.65 -18.62
C ALA A 98 6.57 -10.80 -18.66
N GLU A 99 7.32 -11.01 -17.58
CA GLU A 99 8.28 -12.10 -17.36
C GLU A 99 7.70 -13.15 -16.40
#